data_AF-A0A8T4YVA3-F1
#
_entry.id   AF-A0A8T4YVA3-F1
#
_cell.length_a   1.000
_cell.length_b   1.000
_cell.length_c   1.000
_cell.angle_alpha   90.00
_cell.angle_beta   90.00
_cell.angle_gamma   90.00
#
_symmetry.space_group_name_H-M   'P 1'
#
loop_
_entity.id
_entity.type
_entity.pdbx_description
1 polymer ?
#
loop_
_entity_poly.entity_id
_entity_poly.type
_entity_poly.pdbx_seq_one_letter_code
_entity_poly.pdbx_strand_id
1 'polypeptide(L)'
;MPNKALTLLLLLLICSIPKDTSADSSDVGVELTARRVSDLRVKVVFMGFNPELVNTSYLRWNLPSLKIQQCLNPGQATGVQYRLNYDLVFAPRDVEDLFVDYLDSLVKIEISRNPFFGVNLTNAFYPAGLVENWLKFHESELGGDPKPGYTLVLANLTGRIPSVTPSQYDDYLNRSISKITPHYYNVTCFDIDLHMTLKRRWMTSWGGVERLYYIDLSAGPSNVTRQLPLQWVIRANNISLQDAYGSRWLTQYLADYIYGPVDSLFAPDFIYPIRLAKRYLIDILVIDNRTDYHIPQLENALNPARIRIELEKLLPFAEVSVKTRFINVTSSAELTRLVVTSTTPIGKANVSIVDSRPLYHWFNEEGEGHLKDFFNASGDDAGVHIPVIAFIFSGEYQLGFTFKEELVLPTPSGSIWGVALGDMVLVSHSSRDLIRGNFTEEKQPQRGFGLTNTILHEVGHMLGLSHPFRADPTQNFVASVMSYYPYEYSFSIFDRDALLRGYVDSLLIASKVNLASTPPNLLNQNLLSSIQGKVEIAEEAYSKMDYQEALSASLEARRGAAVAVRFAILTSTAAEGALKTSFVIAGLVTVILIRRLLSR
;
A
#
# COMPACT_ATOMS: atom_id res chain seq x y z
N MET A 1 70.39 -1.37 44.17
CA MET A 1 69.22 -2.28 44.22
C MET A 1 68.09 -1.60 43.45
N PRO A 2 67.59 -2.20 42.35
CA PRO A 2 66.81 -1.46 41.37
C PRO A 2 65.33 -1.37 41.77
N ASN A 3 64.75 -0.20 41.50
CA ASN A 3 63.42 0.24 41.86
C ASN A 3 62.29 -0.65 41.30
N LYS A 4 61.89 -1.68 42.07
CA LYS A 4 60.67 -2.46 41.78
C LYS A 4 59.38 -1.61 41.86
N ALA A 5 59.41 -0.47 42.56
CA ALA A 5 58.28 0.46 42.64
C ALA A 5 58.07 1.29 41.36
N LEU A 6 59.14 1.55 40.59
CA LEU A 6 59.03 2.33 39.35
C LEU A 6 58.53 1.46 38.17
N THR A 7 58.83 0.15 38.20
CA THR A 7 58.36 -0.80 37.19
C THR A 7 56.85 -1.08 37.30
N LEU A 8 56.28 -1.07 38.50
CA LEU A 8 54.83 -1.24 38.70
C LEU A 8 54.02 0.00 38.30
N LEU A 9 54.59 1.20 38.44
CA LEU A 9 53.96 2.46 38.02
C LEU A 9 53.94 2.60 36.49
N LEU A 10 54.99 2.13 35.80
CA LEU A 10 55.05 2.13 34.34
C LEU A 10 54.08 1.11 33.70
N LEU A 11 53.86 -0.04 34.34
CA LEU A 11 52.89 -1.06 33.90
C LEU A 11 51.43 -0.63 34.09
N LEU A 12 51.13 0.24 35.07
CA LEU A 12 49.80 0.82 35.25
C LEU A 12 49.52 2.00 34.30
N LEU A 13 50.54 2.75 33.86
CA LEU A 13 50.37 3.80 32.85
C LEU A 13 50.18 3.26 31.42
N ILE A 14 50.76 2.10 31.08
CA ILE A 14 50.64 1.52 29.73
C ILE A 14 49.26 0.87 29.50
N CYS A 15 48.50 0.55 30.55
CA CYS A 15 47.11 0.07 30.43
C CYS A 15 46.06 1.19 30.31
N SER A 16 46.47 2.46 30.20
CA SER A 16 45.58 3.63 30.19
C SER A 16 45.51 4.38 28.86
N ILE A 17 46.05 3.82 27.77
CA ILE A 17 45.91 4.43 26.44
C ILE A 17 44.47 4.16 25.96
N PRO A 18 43.62 5.18 25.75
CA PRO A 18 42.36 4.97 25.05
C PRO A 18 42.72 4.48 23.64
N LYS A 19 42.23 3.31 23.26
CA LYS A 19 42.04 3.07 21.83
C LYS A 19 41.03 4.11 21.39
N ASP A 20 41.44 5.02 20.52
CA ASP A 20 40.53 5.74 19.64
C ASP A 20 39.72 4.68 18.89
N THR A 21 38.54 4.36 19.41
CA THR A 21 37.47 3.83 18.58
C THR A 21 36.97 5.02 17.78
N SER A 22 37.57 5.22 16.61
CA SER A 22 36.84 5.75 15.48
C SER A 22 35.49 5.03 15.46
N ALA A 23 34.43 5.76 15.75
CA ALA A 23 33.07 5.31 15.53
C ALA A 23 32.86 5.25 14.01
N ASP A 24 33.43 4.23 13.39
CA ASP A 24 32.89 3.68 12.16
C ASP A 24 31.62 2.95 12.60
N SER A 25 30.49 3.59 12.33
CA SER A 25 29.17 3.00 12.34
C SER A 25 29.13 1.88 11.29
N SER A 26 29.65 0.72 11.66
CA SER A 26 29.41 -0.54 10.96
C SER A 26 28.78 -1.51 11.95
N ASP A 27 27.46 -1.54 11.88
CA ASP A 27 26.62 -2.74 11.94
C ASP A 27 27.33 -4.03 12.35
N VAL A 28 27.21 -4.41 13.63
CA VAL A 28 27.40 -5.80 14.08
C VAL A 28 26.38 -6.15 15.16
N GLY A 29 25.29 -6.79 14.73
CA GLY A 29 24.87 -8.07 15.28
C GLY A 29 24.52 -8.14 16.77
N VAL A 30 23.44 -7.46 17.17
CA VAL A 30 22.49 -8.02 18.14
C VAL A 30 21.11 -7.92 17.52
N GLU A 31 20.79 -8.89 16.68
CA GLU A 31 19.45 -9.06 16.11
C GLU A 31 18.52 -9.63 17.21
N LEU A 32 18.18 -8.79 18.19
CA LEU A 32 16.84 -8.89 18.77
C LEU A 32 15.90 -8.53 17.62
N THR A 33 15.48 -9.52 16.84
CA THR A 33 14.41 -9.38 15.84
C THR A 33 13.15 -9.08 16.64
N ALA A 34 12.98 -7.83 17.05
CA ALA A 34 11.88 -7.40 17.87
C ALA A 34 10.61 -7.56 17.04
N ARG A 35 9.81 -8.56 17.39
CA ARG A 35 8.55 -8.86 16.73
C ARG A 35 7.42 -8.16 17.44
N ARG A 36 6.53 -7.55 16.66
CA ARG A 36 5.26 -7.02 17.14
C ARG A 36 4.13 -7.92 16.69
N VAL A 37 3.27 -8.28 17.63
CA VAL A 37 1.97 -8.88 17.31
C VAL A 37 0.91 -7.80 17.48
N SER A 38 0.08 -7.63 16.46
CA SER A 38 -1.03 -6.67 16.45
C SER A 38 -2.34 -7.40 16.12
N ASP A 39 -3.39 -7.16 16.89
CA ASP A 39 -4.71 -7.75 16.61
C ASP A 39 -5.44 -6.92 15.55
N LEU A 40 -5.98 -7.59 14.53
CA LEU A 40 -6.88 -6.99 13.54
C LEU A 40 -8.21 -7.74 13.57
N ARG A 41 -9.31 -6.99 13.71
CA ARG A 41 -10.66 -7.54 13.73
C ARG A 41 -11.29 -7.44 12.34
N VAL A 42 -11.88 -8.54 11.89
CA VAL A 42 -12.59 -8.62 10.61
C VAL A 42 -13.99 -9.16 10.87
N LYS A 43 -15.01 -8.32 10.71
CA LYS A 43 -16.41 -8.72 10.73
C LYS A 43 -16.80 -9.17 9.32
N VAL A 44 -17.16 -10.44 9.16
CA VAL A 44 -17.67 -10.99 7.91
C VAL A 44 -19.18 -11.17 8.03
N VAL A 45 -19.91 -10.40 7.23
CA VAL A 45 -21.38 -10.44 7.15
C VAL A 45 -21.78 -11.28 5.95
N PHE A 46 -22.49 -12.37 6.20
CA PHE A 46 -23.14 -13.17 5.17
C PHE A 46 -24.56 -12.65 4.95
N MET A 47 -24.82 -12.11 3.77
CA MET A 47 -26.12 -11.57 3.38
C MET A 47 -26.74 -12.44 2.29
N GLY A 48 -27.95 -12.95 2.51
CA GLY A 48 -28.64 -13.85 1.57
C GLY A 48 -28.14 -15.30 1.62
N PHE A 49 -27.43 -15.70 2.68
CA PHE A 49 -26.99 -17.07 2.91
C PHE A 49 -27.81 -17.73 4.02
N ASN A 50 -28.23 -18.98 3.81
CA ASN A 50 -28.78 -19.79 4.89
C ASN A 50 -27.64 -20.19 5.85
N PRO A 51 -27.72 -19.83 7.16
CA PRO A 51 -26.71 -20.18 8.15
C PRO A 51 -26.42 -21.68 8.24
N GLU A 52 -27.40 -22.54 7.96
CA GLU A 52 -27.25 -24.00 8.01
C GLU A 52 -26.33 -24.55 6.90
N LEU A 53 -26.14 -23.80 5.81
CA LEU A 53 -25.31 -24.23 4.68
C LEU A 53 -23.83 -23.90 4.86
N VAL A 54 -23.49 -23.00 5.81
CA VAL A 54 -22.13 -22.51 6.02
C VAL A 54 -21.60 -23.03 7.35
N ASN A 55 -20.62 -23.92 7.31
CA ASN A 55 -19.98 -24.42 8.52
C ASN A 55 -18.98 -23.39 9.04
N THR A 56 -19.39 -22.55 10.00
CA THR A 56 -18.57 -21.44 10.51
C THR A 56 -17.30 -21.90 11.24
N SER A 57 -17.32 -23.05 11.90
CA SER A 57 -16.13 -23.65 12.52
C SER A 57 -15.11 -24.09 11.47
N TYR A 58 -15.58 -24.74 10.40
CA TYR A 58 -14.72 -25.14 9.29
C TYR A 58 -14.25 -23.92 8.49
N LEU A 59 -15.11 -22.92 8.30
CA LEU A 59 -14.73 -21.65 7.69
C LEU A 59 -13.56 -21.02 8.44
N ARG A 60 -13.69 -20.85 9.76
CA ARG A 60 -12.63 -20.28 10.60
C ARG A 60 -11.31 -21.05 10.50
N TRP A 61 -11.37 -22.37 10.30
CA TRP A 61 -10.17 -23.19 10.07
C TRP A 61 -9.51 -22.93 8.71
N ASN A 62 -10.28 -22.61 7.66
CA ASN A 62 -9.76 -22.27 6.34
C ASN A 62 -9.27 -20.80 6.24
N LEU A 63 -9.68 -19.94 7.18
CA LEU A 63 -9.25 -18.54 7.19
C LEU A 63 -7.88 -18.38 7.86
N PRO A 64 -7.01 -17.47 7.36
CA PRO A 64 -5.73 -17.22 7.99
C PRO A 64 -5.95 -16.58 9.36
N SER A 65 -5.46 -17.21 10.43
CA SER A 65 -5.50 -16.64 11.78
C SER A 65 -4.32 -15.72 12.07
N LEU A 66 -3.27 -15.80 11.23
CA LEU A 66 -2.03 -15.05 11.36
C LEU A 66 -1.55 -14.62 9.97
N LYS A 67 -1.04 -13.39 9.86
CA LYS A 67 -0.32 -12.91 8.68
C LYS A 67 0.97 -12.21 9.10
N ILE A 68 2.10 -12.56 8.50
CA ILE A 68 3.37 -11.82 8.67
C ILE A 68 3.40 -10.76 7.57
N GLN A 69 3.58 -9.50 7.94
CA GLN A 69 3.70 -8.42 6.97
C GLN A 69 5.09 -8.41 6.34
N GLN A 70 5.13 -8.22 5.03
CA GLN A 70 6.34 -8.19 4.24
C GLN A 70 6.53 -6.83 3.55
N CYS A 71 7.80 -6.50 3.29
CA CYS A 71 8.23 -5.63 2.22
C CYS A 71 8.61 -6.51 1.03
N LEU A 72 7.81 -6.47 -0.03
CA LEU A 72 7.90 -7.39 -1.16
C LEU A 72 9.17 -7.17 -1.99
N ASN A 73 9.64 -5.93 -2.05
CA ASN A 73 10.96 -5.57 -2.55
C ASN A 73 11.73 -4.88 -1.41
N PRO A 74 12.81 -5.48 -0.86
CA PRO A 74 13.59 -6.61 -1.39
C PRO A 74 13.14 -8.02 -0.96
N GLY A 75 11.96 -8.18 -0.35
CA GLY A 75 11.47 -9.51 0.10
C GLY A 75 11.88 -9.81 1.54
N GLN A 76 11.47 -8.96 2.48
CA GLN A 76 11.85 -9.06 3.89
C GLN A 76 10.64 -8.83 4.80
N ALA A 77 10.60 -9.50 5.96
CA ALA A 77 9.55 -9.27 6.94
C ALA A 77 9.73 -7.90 7.62
N THR A 78 8.64 -7.20 7.94
CA THR A 78 8.68 -5.91 8.64
C THR A 78 8.90 -6.06 10.16
N GLY A 79 8.90 -7.29 10.66
CA GLY A 79 8.84 -7.59 12.10
C GLY A 79 7.43 -7.56 12.69
N VAL A 80 6.41 -7.24 11.87
CA VAL A 80 5.00 -7.21 12.28
C VAL A 80 4.29 -8.51 11.91
N GLN A 81 3.52 -9.02 12.86
CA GLN A 81 2.61 -10.14 12.68
C GLN A 81 1.20 -9.72 13.10
N TYR A 82 0.25 -9.84 12.19
CA TYR A 82 -1.16 -9.62 12.46
C TYR A 82 -1.80 -10.89 12.98
N ARG A 83 -2.52 -10.79 14.10
CA ARG A 83 -3.47 -11.81 14.55
C ARG A 83 -4.86 -11.42 14.07
N LEU A 84 -5.43 -12.26 13.22
CA LEU A 84 -6.69 -12.00 12.54
C LEU A 84 -7.84 -12.62 13.34
N ASN A 85 -8.72 -11.76 13.83
CA ASN A 85 -9.85 -12.14 14.68
C ASN A 85 -11.15 -11.94 13.90
N TYR A 86 -11.73 -13.04 13.43
CA TYR A 86 -12.97 -13.00 12.65
C TYR A 86 -14.21 -13.01 13.54
N ASP A 87 -15.16 -12.13 13.22
CA ASP A 87 -16.56 -12.19 13.68
C ASP A 87 -17.42 -12.61 12.49
N LEU A 88 -18.02 -13.80 12.54
CA LEU A 88 -18.76 -14.39 11.42
C LEU A 88 -20.26 -14.27 11.73
N VAL A 89 -20.97 -13.43 10.99
CA VAL A 89 -22.37 -13.09 11.27
C VAL A 89 -23.23 -13.22 10.02
N PHE A 90 -24.51 -13.53 10.21
CA PHE A 90 -25.50 -13.58 9.15
C PHE A 90 -26.43 -12.38 9.30
N ALA A 91 -26.67 -11.65 8.21
CA ALA A 91 -27.55 -10.51 8.22
C ALA A 91 -28.99 -10.95 8.57
N PRO A 92 -29.71 -10.22 9.43
CA PRO A 92 -31.12 -10.47 9.69
C PRO A 92 -31.97 -10.33 8.41
N ARG A 93 -33.02 -11.13 8.27
CA ARG A 93 -33.80 -11.19 7.03
C ARG A 93 -34.51 -9.88 6.70
N ASP A 94 -34.99 -9.17 7.71
CA ASP A 94 -35.58 -7.84 7.58
C ASP A 94 -34.58 -6.81 7.03
N VAL A 95 -33.32 -6.88 7.47
CA VAL A 95 -32.25 -6.01 6.92
C VAL A 95 -31.91 -6.40 5.48
N GLU A 96 -31.91 -7.69 5.14
CA GLU A 96 -31.76 -8.14 3.74
C GLU A 96 -32.90 -7.62 2.85
N ASP A 97 -34.13 -7.65 3.34
CA ASP A 97 -35.31 -7.17 2.62
C ASP A 97 -35.21 -5.65 2.37
N LEU A 98 -34.84 -4.87 3.40
CA LEU A 98 -34.59 -3.44 3.27
C LEU A 98 -33.47 -3.13 2.26
N PHE A 99 -32.41 -3.94 2.23
CA PHE A 99 -31.33 -3.75 1.27
C PHE A 99 -31.78 -4.00 -0.17
N VAL A 100 -32.55 -5.06 -0.41
CA VAL A 100 -33.09 -5.38 -1.73
C VAL A 100 -34.05 -4.30 -2.21
N ASP A 101 -34.95 -3.83 -1.35
CA ASP A 101 -35.85 -2.71 -1.66
C ASP A 101 -35.08 -1.44 -2.03
N TYR A 102 -33.98 -1.16 -1.32
CA TYR A 102 -33.10 -0.04 -1.65
C TYR A 102 -32.42 -0.24 -3.01
N LEU A 103 -31.88 -1.42 -3.31
CA LEU A 103 -31.30 -1.72 -4.61
C LEU A 103 -32.33 -1.56 -5.74
N ASP A 104 -33.54 -2.06 -5.57
CA ASP A 104 -34.63 -1.91 -6.54
C ASP A 104 -34.99 -0.45 -6.78
N SER A 105 -34.88 0.42 -5.77
CA SER A 105 -35.07 1.86 -5.91
C SER A 105 -33.96 2.56 -6.73
N LEU A 106 -32.77 1.96 -6.79
CA LEU A 106 -31.58 2.51 -7.47
C LEU A 106 -31.34 1.94 -8.86
N VAL A 107 -31.95 0.80 -9.18
CA VAL A 107 -31.59 0.02 -10.36
C VAL A 107 -31.75 0.82 -11.65
N LYS A 108 -30.71 0.79 -12.47
CA LYS A 108 -30.77 1.31 -13.83
C LYS A 108 -30.67 0.16 -14.83
N ILE A 109 -31.75 -0.06 -15.57
CA ILE A 109 -31.79 -1.06 -16.64
C ILE A 109 -31.32 -0.44 -17.96
N GLU A 110 -30.32 -1.06 -18.59
CA GLU A 110 -29.75 -0.59 -19.86
C GLU A 110 -29.50 -1.77 -20.81
N ILE A 111 -29.87 -1.60 -22.09
CA ILE A 111 -29.43 -2.51 -23.15
C ILE A 111 -28.05 -2.06 -23.63
N SER A 112 -27.04 -2.87 -23.41
CA SER A 112 -25.67 -2.56 -23.84
C SER A 112 -24.85 -3.82 -24.09
N ARG A 113 -23.76 -3.68 -24.86
CA ARG A 113 -22.84 -4.78 -25.14
C ARG A 113 -22.16 -5.20 -23.85
N ASN A 114 -22.48 -6.38 -23.35
CA ASN A 114 -21.83 -6.94 -22.19
C ASN A 114 -20.46 -7.51 -22.62
N PRO A 115 -19.34 -7.09 -22.01
CA PRO A 115 -18.01 -7.48 -22.45
C PRO A 115 -17.70 -8.95 -22.24
N PHE A 116 -18.33 -9.60 -21.25
CA PHE A 116 -18.15 -11.04 -21.01
C PHE A 116 -18.85 -11.87 -22.09
N PHE A 117 -20.09 -11.50 -22.44
CA PHE A 117 -20.89 -12.25 -23.42
C PHE A 117 -20.63 -11.83 -24.88
N GLY A 118 -20.00 -10.68 -25.10
CA GLY A 118 -19.70 -10.14 -26.43
C GLY A 118 -20.92 -9.63 -27.20
N VAL A 119 -22.12 -9.64 -26.61
CA VAL A 119 -23.40 -9.27 -27.25
C VAL A 119 -24.17 -8.23 -26.43
N ASN A 120 -25.15 -7.59 -27.07
CA ASN A 120 -26.07 -6.69 -26.39
C ASN A 120 -27.04 -7.48 -25.51
N LEU A 121 -27.09 -7.13 -24.22
CA LEU A 121 -27.98 -7.71 -23.23
C LEU A 121 -28.71 -6.61 -22.44
N THR A 122 -29.80 -6.99 -21.79
CA THR A 122 -30.42 -6.17 -20.73
C THR A 122 -29.60 -6.34 -19.46
N ASN A 123 -28.89 -5.30 -19.05
CA ASN A 123 -28.07 -5.30 -17.84
C ASN A 123 -28.70 -4.39 -16.79
N ALA A 124 -28.68 -4.82 -15.53
CA ALA A 124 -29.02 -3.99 -14.38
C ALA A 124 -27.75 -3.40 -13.76
N PHE A 125 -27.75 -2.09 -13.48
CA PHE A 125 -26.63 -1.41 -12.83
C PHE A 125 -27.05 -0.72 -11.54
N TYR A 126 -26.25 -0.89 -10.50
CA TYR A 126 -26.41 -0.22 -9.21
C TYR A 126 -25.22 0.71 -8.92
N PRO A 127 -25.44 1.97 -8.49
CA PRO A 127 -24.36 2.90 -8.16
C PRO A 127 -23.56 2.41 -6.94
N ALA A 128 -22.30 2.01 -7.15
CA ALA A 128 -21.51 1.30 -6.14
C ALA A 128 -21.27 2.11 -4.86
N GLY A 129 -20.98 3.41 -5.00
CA GLY A 129 -20.80 4.30 -3.85
C GLY A 129 -22.07 4.51 -3.01
N LEU A 130 -23.26 4.48 -3.62
CA LEU A 130 -24.53 4.56 -2.87
C LEU A 130 -24.83 3.27 -2.12
N VAL A 131 -24.35 2.14 -2.64
CA VAL A 131 -24.46 0.81 -2.00
C VAL A 131 -23.54 0.73 -0.80
N GLU A 132 -22.27 1.15 -0.94
CA GLU A 132 -21.33 1.25 0.19
C GLU A 132 -21.86 2.15 1.29
N ASN A 133 -22.37 3.34 0.94
CA ASN A 133 -22.94 4.28 1.92
C ASN A 133 -24.13 3.67 2.67
N TRP A 134 -25.02 2.94 1.98
CA TRP A 134 -26.15 2.29 2.63
C TRP A 134 -25.70 1.19 3.59
N LEU A 135 -24.75 0.34 3.17
CA LEU A 135 -24.21 -0.73 4.01
C LEU A 135 -23.49 -0.17 5.24
N LYS A 136 -22.78 0.96 5.07
CA LYS A 136 -22.15 1.65 6.19
C LYS A 136 -23.19 2.22 7.15
N PHE A 137 -24.23 2.87 6.64
CA PHE A 137 -25.29 3.46 7.46
C PHE A 137 -25.99 2.40 8.33
N HIS A 138 -26.26 1.23 7.77
CA HIS A 138 -26.89 0.11 8.47
C HIS A 138 -25.89 -0.86 9.11
N GLU A 139 -24.61 -0.50 9.25
CA GLU A 139 -23.56 -1.42 9.70
C GLU A 139 -23.88 -2.06 11.07
N SER A 140 -24.52 -1.29 11.96
CA SER A 140 -24.95 -1.76 13.29
C SER A 140 -26.11 -2.77 13.24
N GLU A 141 -26.89 -2.78 12.16
CA GLU A 141 -28.03 -3.66 11.94
C GLU A 141 -27.64 -4.97 11.24
N LEU A 142 -26.46 -5.00 10.60
CA LEU A 142 -25.90 -6.20 9.96
C LEU A 142 -25.47 -7.31 10.96
N GLY A 143 -25.72 -7.11 12.25
CA GLY A 143 -25.37 -8.04 13.33
C GLY A 143 -23.92 -7.93 13.82
N GLY A 144 -23.60 -8.72 14.85
CA GLY A 144 -22.27 -8.76 15.48
C GLY A 144 -22.00 -7.64 16.49
N ASP A 145 -20.80 -7.66 17.05
CA ASP A 145 -20.35 -6.68 18.04
C ASP A 145 -19.81 -5.42 17.31
N PRO A 146 -20.27 -4.19 17.65
CA PRO A 146 -19.89 -2.94 16.97
C PRO A 146 -18.45 -2.48 17.28
N LYS A 147 -17.53 -3.43 17.51
CA LYS A 147 -16.14 -3.13 17.80
C LYS A 147 -15.42 -2.60 16.56
N PRO A 148 -14.46 -1.67 16.74
CA PRO A 148 -13.60 -1.21 15.66
C PRO A 148 -12.95 -2.38 14.93
N GLY A 149 -13.00 -2.33 13.61
CA GLY A 149 -12.50 -3.37 12.73
C GLY A 149 -12.83 -3.07 11.28
N TYR A 150 -12.45 -4.00 10.41
CA TYR A 150 -12.88 -4.01 9.02
C TYR A 150 -14.17 -4.82 8.87
N THR A 151 -15.08 -4.35 8.03
CA THR A 151 -16.32 -5.06 7.69
C THR A 151 -16.24 -5.58 6.26
N LEU A 152 -16.41 -6.89 6.08
CA LEU A 152 -16.55 -7.53 4.78
C LEU A 152 -17.99 -8.04 4.65
N VAL A 153 -18.72 -7.58 3.64
CA VAL A 153 -20.07 -8.07 3.33
C VAL A 153 -19.97 -9.02 2.14
N LEU A 154 -20.32 -10.29 2.33
CA LEU A 154 -20.49 -11.26 1.25
C LEU A 154 -21.98 -11.46 1.01
N ALA A 155 -22.45 -11.00 -0.15
CA ALA A 155 -23.85 -11.08 -0.53
C ALA A 155 -24.09 -12.19 -1.55
N ASN A 156 -25.22 -12.89 -1.40
CA ASN A 156 -25.80 -13.73 -2.43
C ASN A 156 -27.27 -13.32 -2.61
N LEU A 157 -27.51 -12.48 -3.62
CA LEU A 157 -28.84 -11.93 -3.91
C LEU A 157 -29.56 -12.70 -5.01
N THR A 158 -29.13 -13.94 -5.29
CA THR A 158 -29.70 -14.80 -6.33
C THR A 158 -31.22 -14.93 -6.14
N GLY A 159 -31.97 -14.56 -7.18
CA GLY A 159 -33.43 -14.66 -7.19
C GLY A 159 -34.15 -13.55 -6.40
N ARG A 160 -33.41 -12.59 -5.83
CA ARG A 160 -33.95 -11.41 -5.13
C ARG A 160 -33.88 -10.14 -5.97
N ILE A 161 -32.82 -10.01 -6.74
CA ILE A 161 -32.63 -8.95 -7.74
C ILE A 161 -32.41 -9.61 -9.11
N PRO A 162 -32.41 -8.86 -10.24
CA PRO A 162 -32.03 -9.43 -11.53
C PRO A 162 -30.69 -10.15 -11.41
N SER A 163 -30.62 -11.43 -11.75
CA SER A 163 -29.40 -12.23 -11.68
C SER A 163 -29.43 -13.28 -12.77
N VAL A 164 -28.26 -13.74 -13.20
CA VAL A 164 -28.19 -14.85 -14.15
C VAL A 164 -28.64 -16.15 -13.50
N THR A 165 -29.47 -16.94 -14.17
CA THR A 165 -30.02 -18.20 -13.64
C THR A 165 -29.18 -19.41 -14.06
N PRO A 166 -29.30 -20.56 -13.36
CA PRO A 166 -28.68 -21.81 -13.82
C PRO A 166 -29.10 -22.23 -15.23
N SER A 167 -30.35 -21.98 -15.65
CA SER A 167 -30.79 -22.28 -17.02
C SER A 167 -30.15 -21.36 -18.05
N GLN A 168 -29.92 -20.08 -17.71
CA GLN A 168 -29.21 -19.13 -18.57
C GLN A 168 -27.73 -19.50 -18.77
N TYR A 169 -27.14 -20.27 -17.86
CA TYR A 169 -25.81 -20.87 -18.07
C TYR A 169 -25.86 -21.94 -19.17
N ASP A 170 -26.87 -22.82 -19.15
CA ASP A 170 -27.06 -23.83 -20.19
C ASP A 170 -27.35 -23.15 -21.55
N ASP A 171 -28.13 -22.07 -21.56
CA ASP A 171 -28.35 -21.24 -22.74
C ASP A 171 -27.03 -20.64 -23.26
N TYR A 172 -26.16 -20.15 -22.37
CA TYR A 172 -24.84 -19.63 -22.73
C TYR A 172 -23.97 -20.71 -23.40
N LEU A 173 -23.91 -21.91 -22.84
CA LEU A 173 -23.16 -23.04 -23.43
C LEU A 173 -23.72 -23.42 -24.82
N ASN A 174 -25.03 -23.33 -24.99
CA ASN A 174 -25.71 -23.58 -26.26
C ASN A 174 -25.71 -22.37 -27.22
N ARG A 175 -24.99 -21.28 -26.87
CA ARG A 175 -24.90 -20.01 -27.63
C ARG A 175 -26.25 -19.30 -27.85
N SER A 176 -27.22 -19.57 -27.00
CA SER A 176 -28.56 -18.95 -26.98
C SER A 176 -28.62 -17.77 -25.99
N ILE A 177 -27.78 -16.76 -26.20
CA ILE A 177 -27.45 -15.73 -25.20
C ILE A 177 -28.41 -14.53 -25.15
N SER A 178 -29.49 -14.49 -25.95
CA SER A 178 -30.34 -13.29 -26.11
C SER A 178 -31.24 -12.95 -24.92
N LYS A 179 -31.34 -13.82 -23.90
CA LYS A 179 -32.23 -13.65 -22.73
C LYS A 179 -31.51 -13.56 -21.40
N ILE A 180 -30.18 -13.40 -21.40
CA ILE A 180 -29.39 -13.32 -20.16
C ILE A 180 -29.57 -11.93 -19.53
N THR A 181 -29.86 -11.89 -18.23
CA THR A 181 -30.19 -10.67 -17.48
C THR A 181 -29.27 -10.50 -16.27
N PRO A 182 -27.98 -10.18 -16.48
CA PRO A 182 -27.04 -10.00 -15.39
C PRO A 182 -27.23 -8.64 -14.71
N HIS A 183 -26.75 -8.55 -13.47
CA HIS A 183 -26.56 -7.27 -12.79
C HIS A 183 -25.11 -7.02 -12.42
N TYR A 184 -24.77 -5.75 -12.25
CA TYR A 184 -23.45 -5.27 -11.88
C TYR A 184 -23.56 -3.96 -11.09
N TYR A 185 -22.42 -3.55 -10.54
CA TYR A 185 -22.25 -2.22 -9.95
C TYR A 185 -21.48 -1.30 -10.89
N ASN A 186 -21.70 0.00 -10.74
CA ASN A 186 -21.03 1.01 -11.55
C ASN A 186 -20.61 2.25 -10.76
N VAL A 187 -19.60 2.94 -11.28
CA VAL A 187 -19.23 4.31 -10.90
C VAL A 187 -18.92 5.10 -12.16
N THR A 188 -19.03 6.42 -12.05
CA THR A 188 -18.59 7.33 -13.11
C THR A 188 -17.42 8.13 -12.56
N CYS A 189 -16.27 7.97 -13.18
CA CYS A 189 -15.04 8.66 -12.80
C CYS A 189 -14.69 9.69 -13.88
N PHE A 190 -13.93 10.70 -13.51
CA PHE A 190 -13.58 11.82 -14.37
C PHE A 190 -12.09 12.11 -14.25
N ASP A 191 -11.41 12.17 -15.40
CA ASP A 191 -10.04 12.66 -15.45
C ASP A 191 -10.03 14.17 -15.17
N ILE A 192 -9.42 14.58 -14.07
CA ILE A 192 -9.46 15.99 -13.64
C ILE A 192 -8.58 16.90 -14.48
N ASP A 193 -7.59 16.35 -15.19
CA ASP A 193 -6.61 17.08 -15.97
C ASP A 193 -7.20 17.40 -17.36
N LEU A 194 -7.67 16.36 -18.06
CA LEU A 194 -8.12 16.44 -19.46
C LEU A 194 -9.59 16.02 -19.67
N HIS A 195 -10.36 15.98 -18.59
CA HIS A 195 -11.82 15.98 -18.58
C HIS A 195 -12.50 14.78 -19.25
N MET A 196 -11.80 13.66 -19.36
CA MET A 196 -12.42 12.45 -19.87
C MET A 196 -13.34 11.81 -18.82
N THR A 197 -14.56 11.48 -19.23
CA THR A 197 -15.53 10.76 -18.41
C THR A 197 -15.43 9.27 -18.68
N LEU A 198 -15.33 8.47 -17.62
CA LEU A 198 -15.21 7.02 -17.66
C LEU A 198 -16.40 6.39 -16.93
N LYS A 199 -17.27 5.71 -17.68
CA LYS A 199 -18.34 4.89 -17.11
C LYS A 199 -17.76 3.52 -16.75
N ARG A 200 -17.34 3.35 -15.50
CA ARG A 200 -16.81 2.08 -14.98
C ARG A 200 -17.99 1.21 -14.57
N ARG A 201 -18.27 0.21 -15.40
CA ARG A 201 -19.40 -0.73 -15.27
C ARG A 201 -18.86 -2.11 -14.88
N TRP A 202 -19.72 -3.13 -14.82
CA TRP A 202 -19.28 -4.54 -14.72
C TRP A 202 -18.56 -4.91 -13.43
N MET A 203 -18.72 -4.11 -12.38
CA MET A 203 -18.14 -4.40 -11.07
C MET A 203 -19.04 -5.37 -10.31
N THR A 204 -18.44 -6.25 -9.51
CA THR A 204 -19.13 -7.27 -8.71
C THR A 204 -18.88 -7.09 -7.21
N SER A 205 -18.05 -6.11 -6.86
CA SER A 205 -17.71 -5.73 -5.50
C SER A 205 -17.36 -4.24 -5.51
N TRP A 206 -17.34 -3.62 -4.33
CA TRP A 206 -16.87 -2.25 -4.15
C TRP A 206 -16.58 -1.93 -2.68
N GLY A 207 -15.74 -0.93 -2.45
CA GLY A 207 -15.50 -0.32 -1.14
C GLY A 207 -14.30 0.63 -1.16
N GLY A 208 -13.87 1.09 0.00
CA GLY A 208 -12.63 1.87 0.17
C GLY A 208 -12.84 3.35 0.53
N VAL A 209 -14.08 3.83 0.53
CA VAL A 209 -14.42 5.10 1.20
C VAL A 209 -14.45 4.87 2.70
N GLU A 210 -15.08 3.77 3.11
CA GLU A 210 -15.22 3.33 4.50
C GLU A 210 -14.38 2.08 4.76
N ARG A 211 -14.20 1.70 6.03
CA ARG A 211 -13.54 0.43 6.43
C ARG A 211 -14.42 -0.79 6.14
N LEU A 212 -15.17 -0.73 5.04
CA LEU A 212 -16.14 -1.68 4.56
C LEU A 212 -15.80 -2.06 3.12
N TYR A 213 -15.86 -3.36 2.82
CA TYR A 213 -15.78 -3.88 1.48
C TYR A 213 -16.93 -4.85 1.25
N TYR A 214 -17.65 -4.73 0.13
CA TYR A 214 -18.73 -5.67 -0.18
C TYR A 214 -18.45 -6.43 -1.47
N ILE A 215 -18.85 -7.69 -1.51
CA ILE A 215 -18.75 -8.58 -2.67
C ILE A 215 -20.13 -9.21 -2.89
N ASP A 216 -20.69 -9.03 -4.07
CA ASP A 216 -21.91 -9.71 -4.48
C ASP A 216 -21.57 -10.93 -5.35
N LEU A 217 -21.69 -12.11 -4.74
CA LEU A 217 -21.41 -13.38 -5.38
C LEU A 217 -22.50 -13.78 -6.38
N SER A 218 -23.65 -13.10 -6.42
CA SER A 218 -24.71 -13.34 -7.40
C SER A 218 -24.59 -12.45 -8.65
N ALA A 219 -23.73 -11.43 -8.61
CA ALA A 219 -23.47 -10.50 -9.71
C ALA A 219 -22.98 -11.22 -10.97
N GLY A 220 -23.26 -10.63 -12.13
CA GLY A 220 -22.94 -11.22 -13.43
C GLY A 220 -21.44 -11.52 -13.58
N PRO A 221 -21.07 -12.37 -14.55
CA PRO A 221 -19.67 -12.72 -14.76
C PRO A 221 -18.88 -11.48 -15.18
N SER A 222 -17.71 -11.29 -14.57
CA SER A 222 -16.87 -10.10 -14.80
C SER A 222 -15.73 -10.40 -15.76
N ASN A 223 -15.63 -9.63 -16.84
CA ASN A 223 -14.47 -9.72 -17.74
C ASN A 223 -13.18 -9.15 -17.10
N VAL A 224 -13.31 -8.36 -16.02
CA VAL A 224 -12.18 -7.75 -15.32
C VAL A 224 -11.56 -8.74 -14.36
N THR A 225 -12.38 -9.39 -13.53
CA THR A 225 -11.91 -10.32 -12.48
C THR A 225 -11.93 -11.78 -12.93
N ARG A 226 -12.59 -12.08 -14.05
CA ARG A 226 -12.84 -13.43 -14.59
C ARG A 226 -13.66 -14.34 -13.66
N GLN A 227 -14.28 -13.77 -12.64
CA GLN A 227 -15.13 -14.51 -11.70
C GLN A 227 -16.52 -14.72 -12.28
N LEU A 228 -17.09 -15.88 -11.94
CA LEU A 228 -18.44 -16.28 -12.32
C LEU A 228 -19.38 -16.13 -11.10
N PRO A 229 -20.67 -15.81 -11.33
CA PRO A 229 -21.68 -15.81 -10.28
C PRO A 229 -21.79 -17.19 -9.61
N LEU A 230 -22.02 -17.21 -8.30
CA LEU A 230 -22.12 -18.40 -7.47
C LEU A 230 -23.10 -19.42 -8.03
N GLN A 231 -24.29 -18.99 -8.45
CA GLN A 231 -25.32 -19.85 -9.02
C GLN A 231 -24.90 -20.51 -10.34
N TRP A 232 -24.00 -19.89 -11.10
CA TRP A 232 -23.38 -20.50 -12.27
C TRP A 232 -22.27 -21.46 -11.91
N VAL A 233 -21.41 -21.11 -10.94
CA VAL A 233 -20.34 -22.01 -10.49
C VAL A 233 -20.91 -23.29 -9.91
N ILE A 234 -21.99 -23.20 -9.11
CA ILE A 234 -22.73 -24.35 -8.58
C ILE A 234 -23.24 -25.22 -9.73
N ARG A 235 -23.89 -24.62 -10.74
CA ARG A 235 -24.43 -25.34 -11.90
C ARG A 235 -23.32 -26.00 -12.74
N ALA A 236 -22.26 -25.26 -13.04
CA ALA A 236 -21.14 -25.70 -13.86
C ALA A 236 -20.38 -26.88 -13.25
N ASN A 237 -20.30 -26.92 -11.91
CA ASN A 237 -19.62 -27.99 -11.17
C ASN A 237 -20.58 -29.05 -10.63
N ASN A 238 -21.86 -29.00 -11.00
CA ASN A 238 -22.90 -29.92 -10.53
C ASN A 238 -22.95 -30.07 -9.00
N ILE A 239 -22.82 -28.94 -8.29
CA ILE A 239 -22.82 -28.90 -6.82
C ILE A 239 -24.25 -28.91 -6.30
N SER A 240 -24.53 -29.80 -5.35
CA SER A 240 -25.76 -29.81 -4.56
C SER A 240 -25.45 -29.29 -3.16
N LEU A 241 -25.95 -28.10 -2.82
CA LEU A 241 -25.69 -27.48 -1.50
C LEU A 241 -26.32 -28.25 -0.33
N GLN A 242 -27.32 -29.10 -0.61
CA GLN A 242 -27.99 -29.93 0.39
C GLN A 242 -27.14 -31.12 0.85
N ASP A 243 -26.16 -31.52 0.04
CA ASP A 243 -25.30 -32.65 0.36
C ASP A 243 -24.07 -32.21 1.15
N ALA A 244 -23.53 -33.14 1.96
CA ALA A 244 -22.38 -32.86 2.82
C ALA A 244 -21.13 -32.37 2.08
N TYR A 245 -20.99 -32.70 0.79
CA TYR A 245 -19.93 -32.15 -0.06
C TYR A 245 -20.22 -30.70 -0.46
N GLY A 246 -21.44 -30.37 -0.90
CA GLY A 246 -21.76 -29.03 -1.40
C GLY A 246 -21.72 -27.95 -0.32
N SER A 247 -22.19 -28.24 0.90
CA SER A 247 -22.04 -27.30 2.02
C SER A 247 -20.56 -27.06 2.39
N ARG A 248 -19.72 -28.11 2.35
CA ARG A 248 -18.27 -27.99 2.55
C ARG A 248 -17.61 -27.18 1.44
N TRP A 249 -17.98 -27.45 0.19
CA TRP A 249 -17.51 -26.70 -0.98
C TRP A 249 -17.88 -25.22 -0.89
N LEU A 250 -19.13 -24.89 -0.53
CA LEU A 250 -19.57 -23.51 -0.34
C LEU A 250 -18.75 -22.82 0.76
N THR A 251 -18.47 -23.52 1.86
CA THR A 251 -17.66 -22.99 2.95
C THR A 251 -16.24 -22.65 2.49
N GLN A 252 -15.60 -23.51 1.67
CA GLN A 252 -14.28 -23.24 1.09
C GLN A 252 -14.34 -22.07 0.10
N TYR A 253 -15.35 -22.06 -0.77
CA TYR A 253 -15.58 -20.99 -1.74
C TYR A 253 -15.70 -19.62 -1.05
N LEU A 254 -16.45 -19.54 0.06
CA LEU A 254 -16.56 -18.32 0.86
C LEU A 254 -15.22 -17.95 1.53
N ALA A 255 -14.44 -18.93 1.98
CA ALA A 255 -13.12 -18.69 2.55
C ALA A 255 -12.17 -17.99 1.56
N ASP A 256 -12.19 -18.42 0.29
CA ASP A 256 -11.37 -17.83 -0.77
C ASP A 256 -11.72 -16.35 -1.00
N TYR A 257 -13.03 -16.00 -1.04
CA TYR A 257 -13.48 -14.61 -1.15
C TYR A 257 -13.21 -13.75 0.09
N ILE A 258 -13.04 -14.35 1.27
CA ILE A 258 -12.62 -13.63 2.48
C ILE A 258 -11.11 -13.40 2.47
N TYR A 259 -10.33 -14.37 1.98
CA TYR A 259 -8.88 -14.29 1.94
C TYR A 259 -8.38 -13.08 1.14
N GLY A 260 -8.95 -12.83 -0.05
CA GLY A 260 -8.54 -11.71 -0.93
C GLY A 260 -8.52 -10.34 -0.23
N PRO A 261 -9.67 -9.83 0.28
CA PRO A 261 -9.74 -8.57 1.02
C PRO A 261 -8.87 -8.54 2.28
N VAL A 262 -8.78 -9.64 3.02
CA VAL A 262 -7.95 -9.72 4.23
C VAL A 262 -6.47 -9.52 3.88
N ASP A 263 -6.01 -10.22 2.85
CA ASP A 263 -4.62 -10.21 2.43
C ASP A 263 -4.23 -8.89 1.74
N SER A 264 -5.11 -8.35 0.88
CA SER A 264 -4.77 -7.22 0.01
C SER A 264 -5.31 -5.86 0.45
N LEU A 265 -6.31 -5.78 1.34
CA LEU A 265 -6.89 -4.52 1.83
C LEU A 265 -6.69 -4.31 3.32
N PHE A 266 -7.01 -5.32 4.14
CA PHE A 266 -7.06 -5.15 5.59
C PHE A 266 -5.68 -5.28 6.23
N ALA A 267 -4.87 -6.21 5.74
CA ALA A 267 -3.51 -6.47 6.19
C ALA A 267 -2.52 -6.55 5.01
N PRO A 268 -2.42 -5.52 4.14
CA PRO A 268 -1.56 -5.58 2.97
C PRO A 268 -0.08 -5.59 3.33
N ASP A 269 0.69 -6.19 2.42
CA ASP A 269 2.14 -6.06 2.38
C ASP A 269 2.55 -4.74 1.73
N PHE A 270 3.74 -4.27 2.04
CA PHE A 270 4.31 -3.10 1.40
C PHE A 270 5.13 -3.51 0.19
N ILE A 271 5.09 -2.70 -0.88
CA ILE A 271 5.95 -2.95 -2.06
C ILE A 271 7.40 -2.59 -1.76
N TYR A 272 7.64 -1.46 -1.07
CA TYR A 272 8.96 -0.96 -0.65
C TYR A 272 8.97 -0.64 0.85
N PRO A 273 10.14 -0.60 1.52
CA PRO A 273 10.24 -0.19 2.90
C PRO A 273 9.73 1.24 3.12
N ILE A 274 8.80 1.40 4.06
CA ILE A 274 8.25 2.70 4.42
C ILE A 274 9.33 3.55 5.11
N ARG A 275 9.45 4.81 4.70
CA ARG A 275 10.37 5.78 5.32
C ARG A 275 9.56 6.86 6.00
N LEU A 276 9.83 7.08 7.28
CA LEU A 276 9.19 8.12 8.08
C LEU A 276 10.05 9.40 8.01
N ALA A 277 9.49 10.49 7.51
CA ALA A 277 10.16 11.79 7.47
C ALA A 277 9.20 12.93 7.84
N LYS A 278 9.76 14.08 8.24
CA LYS A 278 8.97 15.28 8.51
C LYS A 278 8.60 16.06 7.25
N ARG A 279 9.32 15.82 6.15
CA ARG A 279 9.19 16.52 4.89
C ARG A 279 9.28 15.53 3.74
N TYR A 280 8.35 15.63 2.79
CA TYR A 280 8.34 14.87 1.55
C TYR A 280 8.36 15.86 0.38
N LEU A 281 9.39 15.76 -0.46
CA LEU A 281 9.48 16.52 -1.71
C LEU A 281 9.23 15.58 -2.88
N ILE A 282 8.19 15.87 -3.64
CA ILE A 282 7.87 15.18 -4.90
C ILE A 282 8.28 16.14 -6.01
N ASP A 283 9.42 15.85 -6.65
CA ASP A 283 9.97 16.69 -7.73
C ASP A 283 9.68 16.03 -9.07
N ILE A 284 8.83 16.66 -9.87
CA ILE A 284 8.30 16.12 -11.12
C ILE A 284 8.94 16.86 -12.29
N LEU A 285 9.63 16.10 -13.14
CA LEU A 285 10.14 16.54 -14.42
C LEU A 285 9.28 15.92 -15.53
N VAL A 286 8.57 16.75 -16.28
CA VAL A 286 7.83 16.35 -17.48
C VAL A 286 8.70 16.63 -18.70
N ILE A 287 8.93 15.59 -19.50
CA ILE A 287 9.79 15.62 -20.68
C ILE A 287 8.92 15.45 -21.92
N ASP A 288 8.78 16.53 -22.68
CA ASP A 288 8.07 16.53 -23.95
C ASP A 288 8.96 15.95 -25.05
N ASN A 289 8.60 14.76 -25.55
CA ASN A 289 9.19 14.12 -26.73
C ASN A 289 8.14 14.00 -27.86
N ARG A 290 7.20 14.95 -27.90
CA ARG A 290 6.16 15.00 -28.93
C ARG A 290 6.64 15.81 -30.11
N THR A 291 6.19 15.40 -31.29
CA THR A 291 6.44 16.04 -32.58
C THR A 291 5.13 16.45 -33.25
N ASP A 292 3.99 16.02 -32.70
CA ASP A 292 2.64 16.34 -33.12
C ASP A 292 2.06 17.49 -32.27
N TYR A 293 1.74 18.62 -32.91
CA TYR A 293 1.34 19.85 -32.22
C TYR A 293 -0.18 20.01 -32.01
N HIS A 294 -0.99 18.97 -32.27
CA HIS A 294 -2.46 19.02 -32.22
C HIS A 294 -3.08 18.53 -30.91
N ILE A 295 -2.36 18.70 -29.81
CA ILE A 295 -2.62 18.07 -28.52
C ILE A 295 -2.56 19.08 -27.37
N PRO A 296 -3.13 18.75 -26.18
CA PRO A 296 -3.15 19.66 -25.06
C PRO A 296 -1.76 20.13 -24.62
N GLN A 297 -1.69 21.37 -24.13
CA GLN A 297 -0.54 21.88 -23.39
C GLN A 297 -0.28 21.00 -22.16
N LEU A 298 0.99 20.70 -21.88
CA LEU A 298 1.35 19.73 -20.83
C LEU A 298 1.01 20.23 -19.42
N GLU A 299 1.00 21.55 -19.24
CA GLU A 299 0.58 22.21 -18.01
C GLU A 299 -0.90 21.92 -17.68
N ASN A 300 -1.73 21.61 -18.68
CA ASN A 300 -3.12 21.20 -18.46
C ASN A 300 -3.24 19.70 -18.20
N ALA A 301 -2.21 18.91 -18.50
CA ALA A 301 -2.20 17.46 -18.30
C ALA A 301 -1.67 17.06 -16.90
N LEU A 302 -1.39 18.01 -16.01
CA LEU A 302 -0.85 17.77 -14.68
C LEU A 302 -1.41 18.77 -13.67
N ASN A 303 -1.86 18.27 -12.51
CA ASN A 303 -2.39 19.04 -11.41
C ASN A 303 -1.58 18.79 -10.12
N PRO A 304 -0.50 19.56 -9.90
CA PRO A 304 0.39 19.39 -8.75
C PRO A 304 -0.30 19.64 -7.41
N ALA A 305 -1.31 20.52 -7.39
CA ALA A 305 -2.09 20.81 -6.21
C ALA A 305 -2.91 19.60 -5.76
N ARG A 306 -3.50 18.86 -6.71
CA ARG A 306 -4.18 17.61 -6.39
C ARG A 306 -3.20 16.57 -5.83
N ILE A 307 -2.03 16.42 -6.43
CA ILE A 307 -0.98 15.51 -5.94
C ILE A 307 -0.67 15.82 -4.48
N ARG A 308 -0.40 17.10 -4.17
CA ARG A 308 -0.11 17.55 -2.80
C ARG A 308 -1.25 17.22 -1.83
N ILE A 309 -2.48 17.59 -2.17
CA ILE A 309 -3.66 17.40 -1.29
C ILE A 309 -3.85 15.93 -0.92
N GLU A 310 -3.70 15.01 -1.86
CA GLU A 310 -3.92 13.58 -1.60
C GLU A 310 -2.78 12.96 -0.80
N LEU A 311 -1.55 13.41 -1.04
CA LEU A 311 -0.41 13.00 -0.23
C LEU A 311 -0.45 13.59 1.19
N GLU A 312 -0.94 14.81 1.39
CA GLU A 312 -1.17 15.39 2.73
C GLU A 312 -2.20 14.59 3.52
N LYS A 313 -3.25 14.07 2.86
CA LYS A 313 -4.22 13.15 3.49
C LYS A 313 -3.59 11.82 3.88
N LEU A 314 -2.64 11.32 3.08
CA LEU A 314 -1.93 10.06 3.31
C LEU A 314 -0.82 10.21 4.38
N LEU A 315 -0.22 11.40 4.48
CA LEU A 315 0.90 11.74 5.36
C LEU A 315 0.55 12.93 6.28
N PRO A 316 -0.47 12.82 7.16
CA PRO A 316 -0.99 13.94 7.94
C PRO A 316 -0.01 14.52 8.99
N PHE A 317 1.15 13.89 9.17
CA PHE A 317 2.19 14.27 10.13
C PHE A 317 3.38 15.00 9.49
N ALA A 318 3.39 15.13 8.15
CA ALA A 318 4.54 15.64 7.40
C ALA A 318 4.17 16.84 6.51
N GLU A 319 5.17 17.67 6.23
CA GLU A 319 5.09 18.70 5.20
C GLU A 319 5.26 18.04 3.82
N VAL A 320 4.30 18.23 2.92
CA VAL A 320 4.38 17.72 1.55
C VAL A 320 4.56 18.89 0.58
N SER A 321 5.60 18.82 -0.23
CA SER A 321 5.88 19.78 -1.29
C SER A 321 5.91 19.09 -2.65
N VAL A 322 5.27 19.69 -3.64
CA VAL A 322 5.30 19.20 -5.03
C VAL A 322 5.92 20.28 -5.91
N LYS A 323 7.00 19.94 -6.61
CA LYS A 323 7.65 20.81 -7.60
C LYS A 323 7.44 20.23 -8.99
N THR A 324 7.22 21.09 -9.98
CA THR A 324 7.02 20.65 -11.36
C THR A 324 7.84 21.48 -12.33
N ARG A 325 8.42 20.81 -13.32
CA ARG A 325 9.22 21.41 -14.38
C ARG A 325 8.93 20.71 -15.70
N PHE A 326 8.95 21.48 -16.78
CA PHE A 326 8.68 21.00 -18.13
C PHE A 326 9.90 21.29 -19.00
N ILE A 327 10.40 20.28 -19.68
CA ILE A 327 11.50 20.43 -20.65
C ILE A 327 11.13 19.72 -21.95
N ASN A 328 11.71 20.16 -23.06
CA ASN A 328 11.72 19.36 -24.27
C ASN A 328 12.89 18.37 -24.20
N VAL A 329 12.71 17.14 -24.69
CA VAL A 329 13.82 16.17 -24.74
C VAL A 329 15.06 16.72 -25.46
N THR A 330 14.87 17.60 -26.45
CA THR A 330 15.96 18.21 -27.23
C THR A 330 16.81 19.17 -26.43
N SER A 331 16.45 19.50 -25.18
CA SER A 331 17.34 20.23 -24.28
C SER A 331 18.56 19.41 -23.85
N SER A 332 18.56 18.09 -24.07
CA SER A 332 19.71 17.21 -23.90
C SER A 332 19.88 16.33 -25.15
N ALA A 333 20.98 16.55 -25.89
CA ALA A 333 21.31 15.74 -27.07
C ALA A 333 21.54 14.27 -26.71
N GLU A 334 22.10 14.01 -25.53
CA GLU A 334 22.33 12.66 -25.03
C GLU A 334 21.03 11.95 -24.69
N LEU A 335 20.13 12.59 -23.95
CA LEU A 335 18.83 12.02 -23.62
C LEU A 335 17.98 11.79 -24.87
N THR A 336 18.00 12.72 -25.82
CA THR A 336 17.34 12.56 -27.12
C THR A 336 17.84 11.31 -27.84
N ARG A 337 19.17 11.15 -27.93
CA ARG A 337 19.79 9.97 -28.54
C ARG A 337 19.37 8.69 -27.80
N LEU A 338 19.39 8.70 -26.48
CA LEU A 338 19.02 7.56 -25.64
C LEU A 338 17.58 7.11 -25.88
N VAL A 339 16.63 8.04 -25.90
CA VAL A 339 15.22 7.76 -26.20
C VAL A 339 15.10 7.13 -27.59
N VAL A 340 15.74 7.71 -28.61
CA VAL A 340 15.71 7.20 -29.98
C VAL A 340 16.31 5.80 -30.08
N THR A 341 17.47 5.55 -29.46
CA THR A 341 18.15 4.24 -29.53
C THR A 341 17.46 3.17 -28.69
N SER A 342 16.67 3.56 -27.69
CA SER A 342 15.88 2.65 -26.85
C SER A 342 14.48 2.39 -27.42
N THR A 343 14.13 3.01 -28.53
CA THR A 343 12.83 2.87 -29.17
C THR A 343 12.80 1.67 -30.10
N THR A 344 11.78 0.80 -29.97
CA THR A 344 11.63 -0.35 -30.85
C THR A 344 11.21 0.09 -32.27
N PRO A 345 11.72 -0.57 -33.34
CA PRO A 345 11.28 -0.28 -34.70
C PRO A 345 9.78 -0.59 -34.88
N ILE A 346 9.05 0.32 -35.53
CA ILE A 346 7.65 0.11 -35.92
C ILE A 346 7.57 -1.17 -36.78
N GLY A 347 6.74 -2.14 -36.39
CA GLY A 347 6.35 -3.26 -37.27
C GLY A 347 6.48 -4.68 -36.72
N LYS A 348 7.13 -4.91 -35.56
CA LYS A 348 7.22 -6.27 -34.98
C LYS A 348 6.02 -6.69 -34.11
N ALA A 349 5.20 -5.74 -33.62
CA ALA A 349 4.10 -6.05 -32.69
C ALA A 349 2.88 -5.10 -32.72
N ASN A 350 2.72 -4.24 -33.74
CA ASN A 350 1.71 -3.16 -33.77
C ASN A 350 1.72 -2.18 -32.58
N VAL A 351 2.70 -2.27 -31.67
CA VAL A 351 2.92 -1.36 -30.55
C VAL A 351 4.37 -0.90 -30.58
N SER A 352 4.59 0.41 -30.44
CA SER A 352 5.93 0.98 -30.33
C SER A 352 6.22 1.32 -28.87
N ILE A 353 7.34 0.83 -28.36
CA ILE A 353 7.75 1.05 -26.97
C ILE A 353 9.11 1.74 -26.92
N VAL A 354 9.32 2.52 -25.87
CA VAL A 354 10.64 2.99 -25.45
C VAL A 354 11.08 2.12 -24.28
N ASP A 355 12.17 1.37 -24.43
CA ASP A 355 12.67 0.52 -23.35
C ASP A 355 13.10 1.37 -22.15
N SER A 356 12.53 1.08 -20.99
CA SER A 356 12.75 1.79 -19.75
C SER A 356 14.09 1.42 -19.10
N ARG A 357 14.67 0.25 -19.42
CA ARG A 357 15.91 -0.20 -18.76
C ARG A 357 17.11 0.70 -19.08
N PRO A 358 17.39 1.07 -20.34
CA PRO A 358 18.45 2.02 -20.64
C PRO A 358 18.20 3.40 -20.04
N LEU A 359 16.94 3.87 -20.03
CA LEU A 359 16.56 5.14 -19.41
C LEU A 359 16.83 5.12 -17.91
N TYR A 360 16.39 4.07 -17.21
CA TYR A 360 16.66 3.90 -15.79
C TYR A 360 18.16 3.84 -15.49
N HIS A 361 18.93 3.04 -16.23
CA HIS A 361 20.40 2.97 -16.08
C HIS A 361 21.06 4.35 -16.25
N TRP A 362 20.59 5.15 -17.21
CA TRP A 362 21.14 6.47 -17.46
C TRP A 362 20.89 7.45 -16.31
N PHE A 363 19.68 7.45 -15.74
CA PHE A 363 19.35 8.32 -14.61
C PHE A 363 19.97 7.83 -13.29
N ASN A 364 19.84 6.54 -12.99
CA ASN A 364 20.14 5.96 -11.67
C ASN A 364 21.59 6.21 -11.22
N GLU A 365 21.77 6.46 -9.92
CA GLU A 365 23.06 6.81 -9.31
C GLU A 365 24.12 5.70 -9.45
N GLU A 366 23.72 4.43 -9.38
CA GLU A 366 24.61 3.27 -9.57
C GLU A 366 24.89 2.98 -11.05
N GLY A 367 24.11 3.55 -11.97
CA GLY A 367 24.32 3.51 -13.41
C GLY A 367 25.22 4.64 -13.89
N GLU A 368 24.66 5.57 -14.67
CA GLU A 368 25.41 6.74 -15.19
C GLU A 368 25.23 8.01 -14.35
N GLY A 369 24.28 8.01 -13.40
CA GLY A 369 24.15 9.04 -12.38
C GLY A 369 23.68 10.41 -12.87
N HIS A 370 22.95 10.46 -13.99
CA HIS A 370 22.44 11.70 -14.56
C HIS A 370 21.21 12.27 -13.84
N LEU A 371 20.64 11.56 -12.85
CA LEU A 371 19.53 12.09 -12.05
C LEU A 371 19.89 13.44 -11.39
N LYS A 372 21.14 13.60 -10.93
CA LYS A 372 21.63 14.84 -10.29
C LYS A 372 21.69 16.05 -11.22
N ASP A 373 21.74 15.82 -12.54
CA ASP A 373 21.75 16.89 -13.54
C ASP A 373 20.38 17.59 -13.60
N PHE A 374 19.33 16.86 -13.23
CA PHE A 374 17.96 17.36 -13.21
C PHE A 374 17.45 17.61 -11.80
N PHE A 375 17.93 16.89 -10.79
CA PHE A 375 17.39 16.95 -9.45
C PHE A 375 18.49 17.27 -8.44
N ASN A 376 18.27 18.32 -7.65
CA ASN A 376 19.17 18.62 -6.53
C ASN A 376 18.77 17.75 -5.32
N ALA A 377 19.05 16.45 -5.42
CA ALA A 377 18.80 15.49 -4.36
C ALA A 377 19.91 15.62 -3.30
N SER A 378 19.89 16.70 -2.49
CA SER A 378 20.57 16.61 -1.20
C SER A 378 19.70 15.73 -0.32
N GLY A 379 20.09 14.45 -0.20
CA GLY A 379 19.57 13.57 0.83
C GLY A 379 20.22 13.93 2.17
N ASP A 380 19.91 15.10 2.72
CA ASP A 380 20.18 15.38 4.12
C ASP A 380 19.08 14.71 4.98
N ASP A 381 19.45 14.24 6.19
CA ASP A 381 18.64 13.46 7.15
C ASP A 381 17.27 14.08 7.54
N ALA A 382 16.89 15.21 6.95
CA ALA A 382 15.69 15.98 7.25
C ALA A 382 14.45 15.67 6.38
N GLY A 383 14.55 14.91 5.27
CA GLY A 383 13.41 14.68 4.37
C GLY A 383 13.52 13.50 3.40
N VAL A 384 12.37 13.07 2.84
CA VAL A 384 12.26 12.11 1.73
C VAL A 384 12.10 12.88 0.43
N HIS A 385 12.90 12.53 -0.59
CA HIS A 385 12.82 13.11 -1.92
C HIS A 385 12.45 12.03 -2.94
N ILE A 386 11.36 12.23 -3.68
CA ILE A 386 10.84 11.31 -4.69
C ILE A 386 10.95 11.99 -6.06
N PRO A 387 11.98 11.65 -6.86
CA PRO A 387 12.09 12.13 -8.22
C PRO A 387 11.10 11.39 -9.13
N VAL A 388 10.33 12.15 -9.90
CA VAL A 388 9.36 11.64 -10.86
C VAL A 388 9.73 12.16 -12.24
N ILE A 389 9.93 11.26 -13.19
CA ILE A 389 10.29 11.59 -14.58
C ILE A 389 9.15 11.10 -15.48
N ALA A 390 8.39 12.04 -16.02
CA ALA A 390 7.23 11.76 -16.87
C ALA A 390 7.53 12.09 -18.33
N PHE A 391 7.61 11.07 -19.18
CA PHE A 391 7.81 11.23 -20.62
C PHE A 391 6.48 11.34 -21.35
N ILE A 392 6.38 12.26 -22.30
CA ILE A 392 5.24 12.35 -23.21
C ILE A 392 5.71 12.10 -24.63
N PHE A 393 5.19 11.06 -25.27
CA PHE A 393 5.66 10.63 -26.58
C PHE A 393 4.65 10.92 -27.71
N SER A 394 5.16 11.09 -28.92
CA SER A 394 4.32 11.23 -30.12
C SER A 394 3.55 9.94 -30.42
N GLY A 395 2.38 10.02 -31.05
CA GLY A 395 1.62 8.85 -31.51
C GLY A 395 1.11 7.95 -30.39
N GLU A 396 1.39 6.64 -30.48
CA GLU A 396 1.02 5.60 -29.49
C GLU A 396 2.21 5.10 -28.66
N TYR A 397 3.34 5.80 -28.70
CA TYR A 397 4.55 5.37 -27.99
C TYR A 397 4.37 5.50 -26.48
N GLN A 398 4.83 4.50 -25.74
CA GLN A 398 4.84 4.46 -24.29
C GLN A 398 6.12 3.78 -23.80
N LEU A 399 6.44 3.94 -22.53
CA LEU A 399 7.50 3.16 -21.88
C LEU A 399 7.12 1.69 -21.82
N GLY A 400 8.10 0.80 -21.91
CA GLY A 400 7.95 -0.64 -21.71
C GLY A 400 9.22 -1.23 -21.11
N PHE A 401 9.22 -2.54 -20.83
CA PHE A 401 10.41 -3.25 -20.37
C PHE A 401 10.77 -4.38 -21.32
N THR A 402 12.07 -4.57 -21.54
CA THR A 402 12.59 -5.78 -22.18
C THR A 402 12.90 -6.85 -21.14
N PHE A 403 12.35 -8.05 -21.33
CA PHE A 403 12.57 -9.19 -20.44
C PHE A 403 12.72 -10.49 -21.23
N LYS A 404 13.93 -11.07 -21.19
CA LYS A 404 14.30 -12.27 -21.95
C LYS A 404 13.97 -12.13 -23.44
N GLU A 405 13.32 -13.12 -24.04
CA GLU A 405 12.81 -13.10 -25.42
C GLU A 405 11.63 -12.15 -25.64
N GLU A 406 11.03 -11.63 -24.57
CA GLU A 406 9.87 -10.75 -24.65
C GLU A 406 10.29 -9.27 -24.68
N LEU A 407 9.78 -8.56 -25.69
CA LEU A 407 9.38 -7.17 -25.51
C LEU A 407 8.04 -7.26 -24.75
N VAL A 408 8.08 -7.45 -23.43
CA VAL A 408 6.98 -7.90 -22.54
C VAL A 408 5.59 -7.81 -23.20
N LEU A 409 4.99 -8.95 -23.59
CA LEU A 409 3.58 -9.05 -23.99
C LEU A 409 3.03 -10.45 -23.67
N PRO A 410 2.11 -10.56 -22.70
CA PRO A 410 0.95 -11.45 -22.89
C PRO A 410 -0.40 -10.76 -22.56
N THR A 411 -0.49 -9.44 -22.69
CA THR A 411 -1.76 -8.67 -22.85
C THR A 411 -1.54 -7.57 -23.89
N PRO A 412 -2.55 -6.91 -24.48
CA PRO A 412 -2.36 -5.93 -25.56
C PRO A 412 -1.49 -4.70 -25.23
N SER A 413 -1.00 -4.55 -23.99
CA SER A 413 -0.26 -3.39 -23.50
C SER A 413 1.05 -3.82 -22.85
N GLY A 414 2.05 -4.15 -23.66
CA GLY A 414 3.45 -4.34 -23.25
C GLY A 414 4.14 -3.03 -22.85
N SER A 415 3.36 -1.98 -22.84
CA SER A 415 3.65 -0.65 -22.37
C SER A 415 3.05 -0.40 -20.99
N ILE A 416 3.68 0.49 -20.24
CA ILE A 416 3.27 0.92 -18.91
C ILE A 416 3.06 2.43 -18.89
N TRP A 417 2.02 2.87 -18.17
CA TRP A 417 1.86 4.28 -17.87
C TRP A 417 2.81 4.74 -16.76
N GLY A 418 3.18 3.86 -15.84
CA GLY A 418 4.05 4.22 -14.72
C GLY A 418 4.74 3.01 -14.13
N VAL A 419 5.85 3.28 -13.43
CA VAL A 419 6.56 2.34 -12.56
C VAL A 419 7.35 3.09 -11.49
N ALA A 420 7.17 2.70 -10.24
CA ALA A 420 8.07 3.00 -9.14
C ALA A 420 9.23 2.00 -9.09
N LEU A 421 10.46 2.49 -9.00
CA LEU A 421 11.68 1.67 -9.05
C LEU A 421 12.41 1.58 -7.69
N GLY A 422 11.92 2.29 -6.67
CA GLY A 422 12.44 2.28 -5.30
C GLY A 422 13.34 3.48 -4.97
N ASP A 423 13.91 4.11 -5.99
CA ASP A 423 14.73 5.32 -5.96
C ASP A 423 14.14 6.46 -6.80
N MET A 424 13.41 6.13 -7.87
CA MET A 424 12.71 7.08 -8.74
C MET A 424 11.40 6.50 -9.30
N VAL A 425 10.60 7.37 -9.89
CA VAL A 425 9.39 7.02 -10.63
C VAL A 425 9.58 7.37 -12.10
N LEU A 426 9.27 6.43 -12.99
CA LEU A 426 9.14 6.67 -14.42
C LEU A 426 7.67 6.62 -14.82
N VAL A 427 7.21 7.63 -15.55
CA VAL A 427 5.85 7.73 -16.09
C VAL A 427 5.91 7.95 -17.59
N SER A 428 4.95 7.41 -18.32
CA SER A 428 4.76 7.72 -19.73
C SER A 428 3.32 7.81 -20.16
N HIS A 429 3.03 8.83 -20.98
CA HIS A 429 1.79 8.95 -21.72
C HIS A 429 2.12 9.22 -23.18
N SER A 430 1.27 8.72 -24.07
CA SER A 430 1.34 9.02 -25.49
C SER A 430 0.45 10.22 -25.81
N SER A 431 0.73 10.92 -26.92
CA SER A 431 -0.15 11.94 -27.47
C SER A 431 -1.60 11.42 -27.60
N ARG A 432 -1.77 10.14 -27.95
CA ARG A 432 -3.07 9.46 -28.06
C ARG A 432 -3.78 9.31 -26.71
N ASP A 433 -3.04 9.16 -25.60
CA ASP A 433 -3.63 9.10 -24.26
C ASP A 433 -4.22 10.46 -23.87
N LEU A 434 -3.51 11.56 -24.17
CA LEU A 434 -3.95 12.92 -23.91
C LEU A 434 -5.24 13.31 -24.67
N ILE A 435 -5.54 12.61 -25.77
CA ILE A 435 -6.78 12.79 -26.56
C ILE A 435 -7.58 11.49 -26.69
N ARG A 436 -7.50 10.60 -25.69
CA ARG A 436 -8.09 9.25 -25.74
C ARG A 436 -9.58 9.26 -26.09
N GLY A 437 -10.30 10.30 -25.69
CA GLY A 437 -11.72 10.50 -26.01
C GLY A 437 -12.04 10.59 -27.49
N ASN A 438 -11.06 10.90 -28.36
CA ASN A 438 -11.22 10.80 -29.81
C ASN A 438 -11.35 9.33 -30.29
N PHE A 439 -10.99 8.36 -29.45
CA PHE A 439 -10.89 6.94 -29.79
C PHE A 439 -11.83 6.03 -28.99
N THR A 440 -12.64 6.59 -28.09
CA THR A 440 -13.69 5.85 -27.37
C THR A 440 -14.89 5.52 -28.26
N GLU A 441 -15.73 4.57 -27.82
CA GLU A 441 -17.01 4.25 -28.49
C GLU A 441 -17.95 5.46 -28.46
N GLU A 442 -18.19 6.00 -27.26
CA GLU A 442 -18.82 7.31 -27.08
C GLU A 442 -17.74 8.39 -27.22
N LYS A 443 -17.65 9.03 -28.40
CA LYS A 443 -16.62 10.05 -28.68
C LYS A 443 -16.69 11.21 -27.68
N GLN A 444 -15.53 11.57 -27.16
CA GLN A 444 -15.29 12.67 -26.24
C GLN A 444 -14.18 13.57 -26.80
N PRO A 445 -14.49 14.44 -27.78
CA PRO A 445 -13.47 15.15 -28.53
C PRO A 445 -12.52 15.95 -27.64
N GLN A 446 -11.22 15.86 -27.91
CA GLN A 446 -10.15 16.62 -27.22
C GLN A 446 -10.04 16.37 -25.71
N ARG A 447 -10.64 15.28 -25.22
CA ARG A 447 -10.50 14.83 -23.83
C ARG A 447 -9.59 13.61 -23.78
N GLY A 448 -8.92 13.40 -22.65
CA GLY A 448 -8.04 12.25 -22.50
C GLY A 448 -7.65 11.99 -21.06
N PHE A 449 -6.51 11.31 -20.91
CA PHE A 449 -5.92 10.97 -19.64
C PHE A 449 -4.74 11.90 -19.35
N GLY A 450 -4.75 12.51 -18.16
CA GLY A 450 -3.61 13.27 -17.66
C GLY A 450 -2.63 12.44 -16.85
N LEU A 451 -1.58 13.11 -16.38
CA LEU A 451 -0.48 12.53 -15.63
C LEU A 451 -0.77 12.41 -14.13
N THR A 452 -1.69 13.21 -13.60
CA THR A 452 -1.88 13.33 -12.14
C THR A 452 -2.24 12.00 -11.51
N ASN A 453 -3.11 11.21 -12.15
CA ASN A 453 -3.54 9.91 -11.63
C ASN A 453 -2.36 8.93 -11.56
N THR A 454 -1.64 8.78 -12.67
CA THR A 454 -0.50 7.87 -12.77
C THR A 454 0.61 8.27 -11.81
N ILE A 455 0.95 9.56 -11.71
CA ILE A 455 1.99 10.01 -10.78
C ILE A 455 1.57 9.75 -9.33
N LEU A 456 0.31 10.00 -8.95
CA LEU A 456 -0.18 9.67 -7.61
C LEU A 456 -0.06 8.17 -7.31
N HIS A 457 -0.43 7.31 -8.26
CA HIS A 457 -0.31 5.86 -8.14
C HIS A 457 1.13 5.42 -7.88
N GLU A 458 2.07 5.84 -8.72
CA GLU A 458 3.48 5.44 -8.59
C GLU A 458 4.14 6.04 -7.34
N VAL A 459 3.80 7.28 -6.96
CA VAL A 459 4.27 7.84 -5.69
C VAL A 459 3.71 7.06 -4.50
N GLY A 460 2.48 6.54 -4.60
CA GLY A 460 1.91 5.61 -3.62
C GLY A 460 2.79 4.37 -3.42
N HIS A 461 3.30 3.78 -4.51
CA HIS A 461 4.28 2.69 -4.43
C HIS A 461 5.58 3.13 -3.76
N MET A 462 6.13 4.30 -4.09
CA MET A 462 7.35 4.83 -3.43
C MET A 462 7.18 5.04 -1.92
N LEU A 463 5.94 5.27 -1.46
CA LEU A 463 5.60 5.35 -0.03
C LEU A 463 5.36 3.97 0.61
N GLY A 464 5.38 2.90 -0.18
CA GLY A 464 5.27 1.51 0.25
C GLY A 464 3.94 0.85 -0.09
N LEU A 465 2.93 1.56 -0.60
CA LEU A 465 1.62 0.96 -0.88
C LEU A 465 1.70 -0.09 -2.00
N SER A 466 0.97 -1.19 -1.86
CA SER A 466 0.86 -2.23 -2.88
C SER A 466 -0.47 -2.13 -3.63
N HIS A 467 -0.59 -2.81 -4.78
CA HIS A 467 -1.88 -2.92 -5.45
C HIS A 467 -2.90 -3.64 -4.56
N PRO A 468 -4.15 -3.17 -4.49
CA PRO A 468 -5.17 -3.77 -3.64
C PRO A 468 -5.66 -5.12 -4.16
N PHE A 469 -5.23 -5.58 -5.34
CA PHE A 469 -5.71 -6.78 -6.03
C PHE A 469 -4.61 -7.83 -6.29
N ARG A 470 -3.60 -7.87 -5.42
CA ARG A 470 -2.49 -8.83 -5.56
C ARG A 470 -2.90 -10.26 -5.28
N ALA A 471 -3.69 -10.48 -4.23
CA ALA A 471 -4.18 -11.82 -3.87
C ALA A 471 -5.35 -12.23 -4.76
N ASP A 472 -6.25 -11.31 -5.05
CA ASP A 472 -7.46 -11.57 -5.84
C ASP A 472 -7.85 -10.33 -6.68
N PRO A 473 -8.09 -10.49 -8.00
CA PRO A 473 -8.49 -9.40 -8.88
C PRO A 473 -9.80 -8.70 -8.49
N THR A 474 -10.67 -9.30 -7.66
CA THR A 474 -11.90 -8.66 -7.15
C THR A 474 -11.62 -7.30 -6.54
N GLN A 475 -10.53 -7.17 -5.77
CA GLN A 475 -10.17 -5.93 -5.08
C GLN A 475 -9.61 -4.85 -6.00
N ASN A 476 -9.66 -5.05 -7.33
CA ASN A 476 -9.45 -3.96 -8.29
C ASN A 476 -10.67 -3.04 -8.34
N PHE A 477 -11.79 -3.42 -7.72
CA PHE A 477 -12.96 -2.58 -7.53
C PHE A 477 -12.93 -1.89 -6.17
N VAL A 478 -11.92 -1.06 -5.93
CA VAL A 478 -11.78 -0.25 -4.70
C VAL A 478 -11.65 1.22 -5.07
N ALA A 479 -12.31 2.09 -4.31
CA ALA A 479 -12.23 3.54 -4.42
C ALA A 479 -10.84 4.08 -4.03
N SER A 480 -9.84 3.75 -4.83
CA SER A 480 -8.42 4.07 -4.60
C SER A 480 -7.71 4.37 -5.91
N VAL A 481 -6.80 5.34 -5.89
CA VAL A 481 -5.81 5.57 -6.95
C VAL A 481 -4.87 4.37 -7.13
N MET A 482 -4.71 3.53 -6.11
CA MET A 482 -3.96 2.26 -6.19
C MET A 482 -4.70 1.17 -6.98
N SER A 483 -5.99 1.36 -7.29
CA SER A 483 -6.77 0.47 -8.17
C SER A 483 -6.74 0.93 -9.62
N TYR A 484 -6.64 -0.02 -10.55
CA TYR A 484 -6.65 0.30 -11.99
C TYR A 484 -8.04 0.53 -12.54
N TYR A 485 -9.04 -0.22 -12.06
CA TYR A 485 -10.35 -0.21 -12.70
C TYR A 485 -11.11 1.11 -12.52
N PRO A 486 -11.21 1.69 -11.31
CA PRO A 486 -12.06 2.86 -11.08
C PRO A 486 -11.46 4.12 -11.69
N TYR A 487 -10.13 4.26 -11.66
CA TYR A 487 -9.41 5.48 -12.06
C TYR A 487 -9.72 6.66 -11.12
N GLU A 488 -9.62 6.40 -9.81
CA GLU A 488 -9.83 7.38 -8.76
C GLU A 488 -8.56 8.21 -8.50
N TYR A 489 -8.73 9.44 -8.03
CA TYR A 489 -7.63 10.35 -7.70
C TYR A 489 -7.37 10.45 -6.19
N SER A 490 -7.83 9.47 -5.40
CA SER A 490 -7.71 9.52 -3.95
C SER A 490 -7.25 8.18 -3.41
N PHE A 491 -6.43 8.21 -2.37
CA PHE A 491 -6.13 7.01 -1.58
C PHE A 491 -7.33 6.63 -0.73
N SER A 492 -7.67 5.35 -0.75
CA SER A 492 -8.74 4.76 0.06
C SER A 492 -8.41 4.83 1.56
N ILE A 493 -9.40 4.57 2.40
CA ILE A 493 -9.13 4.39 3.83
C ILE A 493 -8.23 3.19 4.11
N PHE A 494 -8.27 2.14 3.27
CA PHE A 494 -7.38 0.98 3.40
C PHE A 494 -5.91 1.35 3.18
N ASP A 495 -5.63 2.19 2.17
CA ASP A 495 -4.28 2.69 1.89
C ASP A 495 -3.74 3.53 3.06
N ARG A 496 -4.58 4.43 3.59
CA ARG A 496 -4.22 5.30 4.72
C ARG A 496 -3.99 4.49 5.99
N ASP A 497 -4.90 3.58 6.30
CA ASP A 497 -4.77 2.69 7.45
C ASP A 497 -3.49 1.86 7.33
N ALA A 498 -3.23 1.23 6.18
CA ALA A 498 -2.04 0.43 5.96
C ALA A 498 -0.75 1.22 6.24
N LEU A 499 -0.63 2.42 5.66
CA LEU A 499 0.56 3.24 5.81
C LEU A 499 0.75 3.76 7.24
N LEU A 500 -0.30 4.37 7.83
CA LEU A 500 -0.23 4.91 9.19
C LEU A 500 0.03 3.80 10.21
N ARG A 501 -0.63 2.65 10.06
CA ARG A 501 -0.40 1.46 10.87
C ARG A 501 1.05 0.99 10.76
N GLY A 502 1.60 0.92 9.54
CA GLY A 502 3.00 0.56 9.32
C GLY A 502 3.97 1.49 10.06
N TYR A 503 3.74 2.80 10.01
CA TYR A 503 4.57 3.76 10.75
C TYR A 503 4.47 3.57 12.27
N VAL A 504 3.25 3.39 12.79
CA VAL A 504 3.03 3.11 14.22
C VAL A 504 3.79 1.85 14.63
N ASP A 505 3.61 0.75 13.88
CA ASP A 505 4.23 -0.53 14.19
C ASP A 505 5.77 -0.41 14.23
N SER A 506 6.37 0.24 13.23
CA SER A 506 7.82 0.50 13.18
C SER A 506 8.31 1.33 14.38
N LEU A 507 7.60 2.40 14.72
CA LEU A 507 7.95 3.28 15.85
C LEU A 507 7.82 2.58 17.19
N LEU A 508 6.79 1.75 17.38
CA LEU A 508 6.59 0.99 18.61
C LEU A 508 7.63 -0.10 18.77
N ILE A 509 7.97 -0.83 17.70
CA ILE A 509 9.07 -1.81 17.71
C ILE A 509 10.37 -1.11 18.16
N ALA A 510 10.74 -0.01 17.51
CA ALA A 510 11.96 0.74 17.84
C ALA A 510 11.93 1.30 19.27
N SER A 511 10.78 1.76 19.76
CA SER A 511 10.62 2.25 21.13
C SER A 511 10.80 1.15 22.17
N LYS A 512 10.19 -0.03 21.93
CA LYS A 512 10.30 -1.20 22.81
C LYS A 512 11.74 -1.73 22.88
N VAL A 513 12.45 -1.79 21.76
CA VAL A 513 13.87 -2.17 21.72
C VAL A 513 14.71 -1.21 22.58
N ASN A 514 14.52 0.10 22.44
CA ASN A 514 15.24 1.10 23.21
C ASN A 514 14.91 1.07 24.71
N LEU A 515 13.64 0.82 25.06
CA LEU A 515 13.25 0.65 26.46
C LEU A 515 13.90 -0.59 27.08
N ALA A 516 13.88 -1.72 26.36
CA ALA A 516 14.48 -2.96 26.83
C ALA A 516 16.00 -2.85 27.04
N SER A 517 16.68 -2.02 26.24
CA SER A 517 18.12 -1.77 26.36
C SER A 517 18.48 -0.66 27.36
N THR A 518 17.48 0.03 27.95
CA THR A 518 17.71 1.14 28.89
C THR A 518 17.35 0.74 30.32
N PRO A 519 18.33 0.34 31.17
CA PRO A 519 18.04 -0.06 32.54
C PRO A 519 17.50 1.12 33.38
N PRO A 520 16.48 0.89 34.22
CA PRO A 520 15.91 1.92 35.08
C PRO A 520 16.88 2.29 36.21
N ASN A 521 16.97 3.57 36.52
CA ASN A 521 17.68 4.15 37.65
C ASN A 521 16.95 5.38 38.20
N LEU A 522 17.40 5.91 39.33
CA LEU A 522 16.78 7.05 40.02
C LEU A 522 16.65 8.32 39.15
N LEU A 523 17.50 8.48 38.14
CA LEU A 523 17.55 9.66 37.29
C LEU A 523 16.64 9.56 36.05
N ASN A 524 16.35 8.34 35.57
CA ASN A 524 15.57 8.13 34.34
C ASN A 524 14.22 7.43 34.55
N GLN A 525 13.88 6.98 35.77
CA GLN A 525 12.65 6.22 36.05
C GLN A 525 11.36 6.95 35.63
N ASN A 526 11.28 8.27 35.89
CA ASN A 526 10.11 9.07 35.50
C ASN A 526 9.99 9.20 33.97
N LEU A 527 11.12 9.32 33.27
CA LEU A 527 11.15 9.37 31.81
C LEU A 527 10.71 8.04 31.22
N LEU A 528 11.23 6.91 31.73
CA LEU A 528 10.83 5.57 31.30
C LEU A 528 9.33 5.32 31.51
N SER A 529 8.79 5.75 32.64
CA SER A 529 7.35 5.63 32.94
C SER A 529 6.50 6.48 31.98
N SER A 530 6.94 7.69 31.66
CA SER A 530 6.27 8.55 30.67
C SER A 530 6.28 7.94 29.27
N ILE A 531 7.41 7.37 28.83
CA ILE A 531 7.52 6.68 27.54
C ILE A 531 6.57 5.47 27.50
N GLN A 532 6.52 4.68 28.57
CA GLN A 532 5.63 3.52 28.66
C GLN A 532 4.15 3.96 28.57
N GLY A 533 3.77 5.04 29.26
CA GLY A 533 2.42 5.61 29.14
C GLY A 533 2.07 6.05 27.71
N LYS A 534 3.04 6.58 26.95
CA LYS A 534 2.84 6.93 25.54
C LYS A 534 2.73 5.71 24.63
N VAL A 535 3.46 4.64 24.92
CA VAL A 535 3.27 3.35 24.25
C VAL A 535 1.86 2.81 24.50
N GLU A 536 1.36 2.89 25.73
CA GLU A 536 0.01 2.43 26.08
C GLU A 536 -1.09 3.23 25.36
N ILE A 537 -0.97 4.56 25.31
CA ILE A 537 -1.89 5.41 24.54
C ILE A 537 -1.86 5.03 23.06
N ALA A 538 -0.67 4.80 22.49
CA ALA A 538 -0.53 4.38 21.11
C ALA A 538 -1.21 3.03 20.83
N GLU A 539 -1.03 2.04 21.70
CA GLU A 539 -1.66 0.72 21.59
C GLU A 539 -3.19 0.81 21.72
N GLU A 540 -3.70 1.64 22.64
CA GLU A 540 -5.13 1.86 22.81
C GLU A 540 -5.75 2.49 21.55
N ALA A 541 -5.16 3.58 21.04
CA ALA A 541 -5.61 4.23 19.82
C ALA A 541 -5.53 3.30 18.61
N TYR A 542 -4.45 2.51 18.49
CA TYR A 542 -4.29 1.50 17.45
C TYR A 542 -5.42 0.46 17.47
N SER A 543 -5.80 -0.02 18.66
CA SER A 543 -6.89 -0.99 18.82
C SER A 543 -8.27 -0.44 18.43
N LYS A 544 -8.43 0.89 18.49
CA LYS A 544 -9.62 1.60 18.02
C LYS A 544 -9.55 2.00 16.55
N MET A 545 -8.47 1.62 15.86
CA MET A 545 -8.14 2.05 14.49
C MET A 545 -8.02 3.58 14.34
N ASP A 546 -7.69 4.29 15.41
CA ASP A 546 -7.26 5.68 15.34
C ASP A 546 -5.75 5.72 15.12
N TYR A 547 -5.35 5.42 13.88
CA TYR A 547 -3.93 5.34 13.53
C TYR A 547 -3.25 6.71 13.52
N GLN A 548 -4.00 7.81 13.48
CA GLN A 548 -3.44 9.15 13.56
C GLN A 548 -3.04 9.50 14.99
N GLU A 549 -3.93 9.26 15.96
CA GLU A 549 -3.60 9.40 17.39
C GLU A 549 -2.49 8.42 17.79
N ALA A 550 -2.59 7.16 17.36
CA ALA A 550 -1.56 6.15 17.62
C ALA A 550 -0.19 6.56 17.09
N LEU A 551 -0.13 7.16 15.91
CA LEU A 551 1.11 7.67 15.33
C LEU A 551 1.70 8.82 16.14
N SER A 552 0.88 9.77 16.57
CA SER A 552 1.33 10.89 17.39
C SER A 552 1.94 10.42 18.72
N ALA A 553 1.25 9.50 19.42
CA ALA A 553 1.76 8.91 20.65
C ALA A 553 3.03 8.06 20.43
N SER A 554 3.11 7.32 19.31
CA SER A 554 4.29 6.51 18.97
C SER A 554 5.52 7.36 18.63
N LEU A 555 5.32 8.52 18.00
CA LEU A 555 6.39 9.49 17.75
C LEU A 555 6.93 10.07 19.06
N GLU A 556 6.06 10.40 20.01
CA GLU A 556 6.48 10.88 21.34
C GLU A 556 7.24 9.79 22.11
N ALA A 557 6.71 8.55 22.12
CA ALA A 557 7.38 7.41 22.73
C ALA A 557 8.78 7.19 22.12
N ARG A 558 8.89 7.22 20.79
CA ARG A 558 10.16 7.04 20.09
C ARG A 558 11.19 8.11 20.42
N ARG A 559 10.76 9.38 20.48
CA ARG A 559 11.62 10.51 20.86
C ARG A 559 12.09 10.38 22.30
N GLY A 560 11.18 10.09 23.22
CA GLY A 560 11.52 9.86 24.63
C GLY A 560 12.49 8.70 24.80
N ALA A 561 12.26 7.57 24.12
CA ALA A 561 13.13 6.41 24.16
C ALA A 561 14.55 6.71 23.63
N ALA A 562 14.67 7.48 22.55
CA ALA A 562 15.99 7.94 22.07
C ALA A 562 16.73 8.80 23.11
N VAL A 563 16.01 9.71 23.78
CA VAL A 563 16.59 10.55 24.84
C VAL A 563 17.03 9.68 26.03
N ALA A 564 16.21 8.69 26.42
CA ALA A 564 16.51 7.79 27.53
C ALA A 564 17.79 6.96 27.28
N VAL A 565 17.95 6.41 26.06
CA VAL A 565 19.17 5.69 25.66
C VAL A 565 20.41 6.60 25.74
N ARG A 566 20.33 7.82 25.18
CA ARG A 566 21.45 8.78 25.25
C ARG A 566 21.80 9.15 26.69
N PHE A 567 20.79 9.36 27.53
CA PHE A 567 20.98 9.66 28.94
C PHE A 567 21.65 8.49 29.68
N ALA A 568 21.22 7.25 29.43
CA ALA A 568 21.83 6.06 30.03
C ALA A 568 23.32 5.92 29.67
N ILE A 569 23.68 6.14 28.40
CA ILE A 569 25.07 6.14 27.93
C ILE A 569 25.90 7.24 28.62
N LEU A 570 25.35 8.45 28.76
CA LEU A 570 26.04 9.54 29.46
C LEU A 570 26.25 9.23 30.94
N THR A 571 25.26 8.61 31.61
CA THR A 571 25.40 8.24 33.02
C THR A 571 26.37 7.08 33.25
N SER A 572 26.43 6.09 32.35
CA SER A 572 27.38 4.98 32.48
C SER A 572 28.82 5.46 32.25
N THR A 573 29.05 6.29 31.24
CA THR A 573 30.37 6.89 30.97
C THR A 573 30.84 7.81 32.09
N ALA A 574 29.94 8.63 32.64
CA ALA A 574 30.25 9.47 33.80
C ALA A 574 30.54 8.66 35.07
N ALA A 575 29.78 7.58 35.31
CA ALA A 575 30.00 6.68 36.44
C ALA A 575 31.33 5.93 36.33
N GLU A 576 31.69 5.43 35.14
CA GLU A 576 33.01 4.84 34.89
C GLU A 576 34.15 5.84 35.10
N GLY A 577 33.98 7.08 34.63
CA GLY A 577 34.93 8.16 34.85
C GLY A 577 35.14 8.44 36.34
N ALA A 578 34.04 8.59 37.09
CA ALA A 578 34.07 8.83 38.54
C ALA A 578 34.74 7.69 39.30
N LEU A 579 34.46 6.43 38.93
CA LEU A 579 35.09 5.24 39.50
C LEU A 579 36.60 5.24 39.27
N LYS A 580 37.05 5.53 38.03
CA LYS A 580 38.47 5.62 37.68
C LYS A 580 39.20 6.70 38.48
N THR A 581 38.62 7.91 38.62
CA THR A 581 39.18 8.95 39.49
C THR A 581 39.23 8.52 40.95
N SER A 582 38.22 7.82 41.45
CA SER A 582 38.18 7.33 42.84
C SER A 582 39.27 6.28 43.10
N PHE A 583 39.52 5.38 42.16
CA PHE A 583 40.64 4.43 42.22
C PHE A 583 42.00 5.11 42.18
N VAL A 584 42.17 6.15 41.36
CA VAL A 584 43.42 6.94 41.31
C VAL A 584 43.66 7.66 42.64
N ILE A 585 42.62 8.29 43.22
CA ILE A 585 42.71 8.97 44.51
C ILE A 585 43.02 7.96 45.63
N ALA A 586 42.32 6.82 45.68
CA ALA A 586 42.57 5.77 46.65
C ALA A 586 43.99 5.18 46.52
N GLY A 587 44.48 4.99 45.30
CA GLY A 587 45.86 4.58 45.02
C GLY A 587 46.89 5.60 45.52
N LEU A 588 46.67 6.90 45.25
CA LEU A 588 47.51 7.99 45.75
C LEU A 588 47.55 8.05 47.27
N VAL A 589 46.40 7.93 47.94
CA VAL A 589 46.29 7.89 49.41
C VAL A 589 47.05 6.67 49.96
N THR A 590 46.93 5.52 49.33
CA THR A 590 47.63 4.29 49.72
C THR A 590 49.15 4.42 49.56
N VAL A 591 49.64 5.00 48.46
CA VAL A 591 51.07 5.26 48.25
C VAL A 591 51.62 6.25 49.29
N ILE A 592 50.87 7.31 49.61
CA ILE A 592 51.25 8.28 50.66
C ILE A 592 51.34 7.60 52.03
N LEU A 593 50.38 6.74 52.36
CA LEU A 593 50.36 5.98 53.62
C LEU A 593 51.51 4.98 53.71
N ILE A 594 51.79 4.21 52.64
CA ILE A 594 52.92 3.27 52.59
C ILE A 594 54.25 4.00 52.70
N ARG A 595 54.41 5.14 52.01
CA ARG A 595 55.64 5.94 52.07
C ARG A 595 55.89 6.49 53.48
N ARG A 596 54.83 6.90 54.20
CA ARG A 596 54.92 7.31 55.62
C ARG A 596 55.27 6.15 56.56
N LEU A 597 54.77 4.94 56.29
CA LEU A 597 55.07 3.74 57.08
C LEU A 597 56.50 3.23 56.86
N LEU A 598 57.06 3.39 55.66
CA LEU A 598 58.45 3.01 55.33
C LEU A 598 59.50 4.08 55.72
N SER A 599 59.06 5.31 56.03
CA SER A 599 59.92 6.39 56.52
C SER A 599 59.98 6.51 58.05
N ARG A 600 59.34 5.57 58.76
CA ARG A 600 59.54 5.31 60.18
C ARG A 600 60.37 4.03 60.31
#